data_AF-D0SKU0-F1
#
_entry.id   AF-D0SKU0-F1
#
_cell.length_a   1.000
_cell.length_b   1.000
_cell.length_c   1.000
_cell.angle_alpha   90.00
_cell.angle_beta   90.00
_cell.angle_gamma   90.00
#
_symmetry.space_group_name_H-M   'P 1'
#
loop_
_entity.id
_entity.type
_entity.pdbx_description
1 polymer ?
#
loop_
_entity_poly.entity_id
_entity_poly.type
_entity_poly.pdbx_seq_one_letter_code
_entity_poly.pdbx_strand_id
1 'polypeptide(L)'
;MGLTSIAAVIMNYMKRNEVQGTWLASHFEWQIKTFWFTLIGAVIGFVLSFVLIGIPILFAVSIWFIYRIVKGLVVFMDNKPIGDGWF
;
A
#
# COMPACT_ATOMS: atom_id res chain seq x y z
N MET A 1 -6.58 -8.32 -2.60
CA MET A 1 -5.20 -8.51 -3.07
C MET A 1 -5.22 -9.49 -4.22
N GLY A 2 -4.55 -9.18 -5.34
CA GLY A 2 -4.56 -10.03 -6.53
C GLY A 2 -3.24 -9.94 -7.29
N LEU A 3 -3.14 -10.63 -8.43
CA LEU A 3 -1.97 -10.57 -9.30
C LEU A 3 -1.59 -9.13 -9.70
N THR A 4 -2.58 -8.24 -9.82
CA THR A 4 -2.39 -6.83 -10.18
C THR A 4 -1.57 -6.06 -9.15
N SER A 5 -1.77 -6.30 -7.85
CA SER A 5 -0.98 -5.63 -6.80
C SER A 5 0.49 -6.07 -6.77
N ILE A 6 0.76 -7.31 -7.19
CA ILE A 6 2.14 -7.84 -7.28
C ILE A 6 2.85 -7.21 -8.48
N ALA A 7 2.20 -7.16 -9.64
CA ALA A 7 2.75 -6.48 -10.81
C ALA A 7 3.07 -5.00 -10.52
N ALA A 8 2.19 -4.31 -9.79
CA ALA A 8 2.40 -2.91 -9.39
C ALA A 8 3.64 -2.72 -8.50
N VAL A 9 3.84 -3.54 -7.45
CA VAL A 9 5.01 -3.38 -6.57
C VAL A 9 6.32 -3.71 -7.29
N ILE A 10 6.31 -4.69 -8.21
CA ILE A 10 7.47 -5.02 -9.05
C ILE A 10 7.81 -3.82 -9.95
N MET A 11 6.82 -3.25 -10.63
CA MET A 11 7.01 -2.07 -11.47
C MET A 11 7.61 -0.91 -10.67
N ASN A 12 7.12 -0.68 -9.44
CA ASN A 12 7.65 0.36 -8.59
C ASN A 12 9.12 0.15 -8.26
N TYR A 13 9.55 -1.07 -7.95
CA TYR A 13 10.97 -1.35 -7.71
C TYR A 13 11.82 -1.20 -8.97
N MET A 14 11.35 -1.70 -10.12
CA MET A 14 12.08 -1.60 -11.39
C MET A 14 12.28 -0.15 -11.83
N LYS A 15 11.23 0.67 -11.73
CA LYS A 15 11.22 2.06 -12.19
C LYS A 15 11.58 3.08 -11.10
N ARG A 16 11.87 2.63 -9.88
CA ARG A 16 12.18 3.48 -8.73
C ARG A 16 13.28 4.50 -9.02
N ASN A 17 14.33 4.06 -9.72
CA ASN A 17 15.48 4.91 -10.04
C ASN A 17 15.15 5.95 -11.12
N GLU A 18 14.24 5.62 -12.05
CA GLU A 18 13.83 6.53 -13.13
C GLU A 18 13.02 7.72 -12.61
N VAL A 19 12.29 7.55 -11.49
CA VAL A 19 11.42 8.59 -10.93
C VAL A 19 12.08 9.44 -9.84
N GLN A 20 13.36 9.20 -9.53
CA GLN A 20 14.09 9.96 -8.50
C GLN A 20 14.15 11.45 -8.85
N GLY A 21 14.04 12.31 -7.83
CA GLY A 21 13.99 13.76 -8.02
C GLY A 21 12.64 14.30 -8.51
N THR A 22 11.64 13.43 -8.73
CA THR A 22 10.26 13.82 -9.09
C THR A 22 9.28 13.54 -7.95
N TRP A 23 8.08 14.13 -8.03
CA TRP A 23 7.00 13.86 -7.09
C TRP A 23 6.52 12.39 -7.15
N LEU A 24 6.77 11.67 -8.24
CA LEU A 24 6.42 10.25 -8.41
C LEU A 24 7.23 9.34 -7.47
N ALA A 25 8.46 9.71 -7.11
CA ALA A 25 9.27 8.92 -6.17
C ALA A 25 8.53 8.68 -4.84
N SER A 26 7.86 9.72 -4.32
CA SER A 26 7.06 9.61 -3.10
C SER A 26 5.87 8.65 -3.24
N HIS A 27 5.27 8.58 -4.43
CA HIS A 27 4.15 7.67 -4.72
C HIS A 27 4.61 6.21 -4.80
N PHE A 28 5.77 5.97 -5.41
CA PHE A 28 6.34 4.64 -5.50
C PHE A 28 6.66 4.09 -4.12
N GLU A 29 7.30 4.91 -3.27
CA GLU A 29 7.54 4.59 -1.86
C GLU A 29 6.25 4.34 -1.09
N TRP A 30 5.23 5.17 -1.28
CA TRP A 30 3.93 5.02 -0.65
C TRP A 30 3.26 3.69 -1.03
N GLN A 31 3.26 3.34 -2.31
CA GLN A 31 2.68 2.11 -2.81
C GLN A 31 3.44 0.87 -2.32
N ILE A 32 4.78 0.92 -2.34
CA ILE A 32 5.64 -0.16 -1.80
C ILE A 32 5.33 -0.38 -0.31
N LYS A 33 5.33 0.67 0.51
CA LYS A 33 5.02 0.57 1.95
C LYS A 33 3.61 0.03 2.18
N THR A 34 2.62 0.52 1.42
CA THR A 34 1.23 0.07 1.53
C THR A 34 1.12 -1.42 1.21
N PHE A 35 1.79 -1.90 0.16
CA PHE A 35 1.81 -3.32 -0.20
C PHE A 35 2.36 -4.19 0.93
N TRP A 36 3.54 -3.87 1.47
CA TRP A 36 4.14 -4.71 2.51
C TRP A 36 3.34 -4.74 3.81
N PHE A 37 2.81 -3.59 4.25
CA PHE A 37 2.00 -3.56 5.47
C PHE A 37 0.67 -4.29 5.32
N THR A 38 0.02 -4.15 4.17
CA THR A 38 -1.19 -4.92 3.93
C THR A 38 -0.92 -6.41 3.77
N LEU A 39 0.19 -6.80 3.15
CA LEU A 39 0.60 -8.19 3.05
C LEU A 39 0.86 -8.79 4.44
N ILE A 40 1.64 -8.11 5.28
CA ILE A 40 1.92 -8.54 6.66
C ILE A 40 0.62 -8.60 7.47
N GLY A 41 -0.20 -7.55 7.41
CA GLY A 41 -1.50 -7.51 8.11
C GLY A 41 -2.45 -8.61 7.66
N ALA A 42 -2.47 -8.92 6.35
CA ALA A 42 -3.26 -10.01 5.80
C ALA A 42 -2.75 -11.38 6.27
N VAL A 43 -1.43 -11.61 6.30
CA VAL A 43 -0.84 -12.85 6.81
C VAL A 43 -1.15 -13.03 8.30
N ILE A 44 -0.95 -11.98 9.11
CA ILE A 44 -1.27 -12.01 10.55
C ILE A 44 -2.77 -12.26 10.76
N GLY A 45 -3.63 -11.51 10.08
CA GLY A 45 -5.08 -11.69 10.16
C GLY A 45 -5.54 -13.08 9.72
N PHE A 46 -4.91 -13.65 8.69
CA PHE A 46 -5.19 -15.02 8.25
C PHE A 46 -4.78 -16.06 9.30
N VAL A 47 -3.57 -15.97 9.86
CA VAL A 47 -3.11 -16.88 10.93
C VAL A 47 -3.98 -16.76 12.19
N LEU A 48 -4.42 -15.56 12.54
CA LEU A 48 -5.29 -15.35 13.70
C LEU A 48 -6.76 -15.72 13.44
N SER A 49 -7.15 -15.95 12.18
CA SER A 49 -8.53 -16.35 11.84
C SER A 49 -8.86 -17.75 12.36
N PHE A 50 -7.85 -18.62 12.53
CA PHE A 50 -8.00 -19.94 13.14
C PHE A 50 -8.50 -19.91 14.59
N VAL A 51 -8.32 -18.79 15.28
CA VAL A 51 -8.84 -18.54 16.64
C VAL A 51 -9.91 -17.44 16.65
N LEU A 52 -10.55 -17.19 15.51
CA LEU A 52 -11.66 -16.23 15.27
C LEU A 52 -11.34 -14.74 15.46
N ILE A 53 -10.22 -14.35 16.08
CA ILE A 53 -9.83 -12.94 16.25
C ILE A 53 -9.21 -12.32 14.99
N GLY A 54 -8.83 -13.13 14.01
CA GLY A 54 -8.26 -12.66 12.76
C GLY A 54 -9.23 -11.92 11.86
N ILE A 55 -10.55 -12.18 11.96
CA ILE A 55 -11.55 -11.56 11.09
C ILE A 55 -11.63 -10.03 11.31
N PRO A 56 -11.75 -9.51 12.55
CA PRO A 56 -11.64 -8.06 12.81
C PRO A 56 -10.35 -7.44 12.28
N ILE A 57 -9.23 -8.16 12.38
CA ILE A 57 -7.92 -7.68 11.90
C ILE A 57 -7.92 -7.56 10.38
N LEU A 58 -8.37 -8.59 9.66
CA LEU A 58 -8.50 -8.56 8.20
C LEU A 58 -9.41 -7.43 7.72
N PHE A 59 -10.50 -7.17 8.46
CA PHE A 59 -11.43 -6.08 8.16
C PHE A 59 -10.76 -4.71 8.34
N ALA A 60 -10.08 -4.50 9.47
CA ALA A 60 -9.33 -3.27 9.73
C ALA A 60 -8.23 -3.02 8.69
N VAL A 61 -7.45 -4.05 8.34
CA VAL A 61 -6.42 -3.98 7.28
C VAL A 61 -7.05 -3.62 5.93
N SER A 62 -8.22 -4.17 5.61
CA SER A 62 -8.94 -3.90 4.36
C SER A 62 -9.42 -2.44 4.28
N ILE A 63 -10.00 -1.91 5.36
CA ILE A 63 -10.40 -0.49 5.43
C ILE A 63 -9.18 0.42 5.28
N TRP A 64 -8.11 0.12 6.04
CA TRP A 64 -6.88 0.90 5.99
C TRP A 64 -6.25 0.88 4.59
N PHE A 65 -6.27 -0.26 3.90
CA PHE A 65 -5.81 -0.38 2.52
C PHE A 65 -6.57 0.51 1.54
N ILE A 66 -7.91 0.48 1.60
CA ILE A 66 -8.78 1.28 0.74
C ILE A 66 -8.49 2.77 0.96
N TYR A 67 -8.42 3.21 2.21
CA TYR A 67 -8.04 4.57 2.58
C TYR A 67 -6.70 4.99 1.92
N ARG A 68 -5.67 4.16 2.06
CA ARG A 68 -4.32 4.44 1.51
C ARG A 68 -4.30 4.54 -0.01
N ILE A 69 -5.10 3.73 -0.71
CA ILE A 69 -5.25 3.82 -2.17
C ILE A 69 -5.93 5.13 -2.55
N VAL A 70 -7.05 5.46 -1.93
CA VAL A 70 -7.82 6.68 -2.23
C VAL A 70 -6.96 7.92 -1.99
N LYS A 71 -6.30 8.00 -0.83
CA LYS A 71 -5.37 9.10 -0.52
C LYS A 71 -4.25 9.20 -1.55
N GLY A 72 -3.61 8.08 -1.89
CA GLY A 72 -2.54 8.05 -2.89
C GLY A 72 -3.03 8.52 -4.27
N LEU A 73 -4.23 8.12 -4.68
CA LEU A 73 -4.81 8.51 -5.96
C LEU A 73 -5.19 10.00 -6.00
N VAL A 74 -5.77 10.53 -4.92
CA VAL A 74 -6.13 11.95 -4.82
C VAL A 74 -4.88 12.84 -4.94
N VAL A 75 -3.82 12.52 -4.20
CA VAL A 75 -2.57 13.29 -4.25
C VAL A 75 -1.87 13.13 -5.61
N PHE A 76 -1.98 11.96 -6.24
CA PHE A 76 -1.47 11.72 -7.59
C PHE A 76 -2.16 12.61 -8.63
N MET A 77 -3.49 12.72 -8.59
CA MET A 77 -4.25 13.57 -9.52
C MET A 77 -3.87 15.05 -9.37
N ASP A 78 -3.47 15.46 -8.17
CA ASP A 78 -2.97 16.79 -7.86
C ASP A 78 -1.52 17.05 -8.31
N ASN A 79 -0.81 16.04 -8.85
CA ASN A 79 0.63 16.09 -9.19
C ASN A 79 1.53 16.56 -8.04
N LYS A 80 1.16 16.25 -6.79
CA LYS A 80 1.89 16.66 -5.57
C LYS A 80 2.64 15.49 -4.97
N PRO A 81 3.77 15.68 -4.28
CA PRO A 81 4.39 14.59 -3.53
C PRO A 81 3.48 14.14 -2.37
N ILE A 82 3.53 12.86 -2.03
CA ILE A 82 2.92 12.34 -0.81
C ILE A 82 3.80 12.75 0.37
N GLY A 83 3.18 13.40 1.36
CA GLY A 83 3.86 13.82 2.58
C GLY A 83 4.36 12.64 3.43
N ASP A 84 5.29 12.94 4.33
CA ASP A 84 6.06 11.94 5.10
C ASP A 84 5.22 11.17 6.13
N GLY A 85 3.98 11.61 6.36
CA GLY A 85 3.04 11.02 7.31
C GLY A 85 2.54 9.65 6.84
N TRP A 86 2.61 8.66 7.74
CA TRP A 86 2.14 7.30 7.46
C TRP A 86 0.60 7.17 7.46
N PHE A 87 -0.10 8.22 7.87
CA PHE A 87 -1.55 8.32 7.92
C PHE A 87 -2.01 9.40 6.97
#